data_AF-A0A7J2INT0-F1
#
_entry.id   AF-A0A7J2INT0-F1
#
_cell.length_a   1.000
_cell.length_b   1.000
_cell.length_c   1.000
_cell.angle_alpha   90.00
_cell.angle_beta   90.00
_cell.angle_gamma   90.00
#
_symmetry.space_group_name_H-M   'P 1'
#
loop_
_entity.id
_entity.type
_entity.pdbx_description
1 polymer ?
#
loop_
_entity_poly.entity_id
_entity_poly.type
_entity_poly.pdbx_seq_one_letter_code
_entity_poly.pdbx_strand_id
1 'polypeptide(L)' 'MYCVRRFGINTHLLRYALITYLARKGVSPQLITHFTGHRKMDFILRYTEKITAEQVILELISEAM' A
#
# COMPACT_ATOMS: atom_id res chain seq x y z
N MET A 1 13.76 -11.37 10.96
CA MET A 1 13.86 -10.77 12.32
C MET A 1 15.05 -9.80 12.50
N TYR A 2 15.98 -9.70 11.54
CA TYR A 2 17.13 -8.78 11.62
C TYR A 2 16.73 -7.31 11.85
N CYS A 3 15.82 -6.76 11.03
CA CYS A 3 15.45 -5.35 11.16
C CYS A 3 14.75 -5.02 12.48
N VAL A 4 13.97 -5.96 13.03
CA VAL A 4 13.35 -5.80 14.36
C VAL A 4 14.43 -5.69 15.42
N ARG A 5 15.44 -6.58 15.38
CA ARG A 5 16.51 -6.60 16.39
C ARG A 5 17.46 -5.41 16.27
N ARG A 6 17.71 -4.91 15.06
CA ARG A 6 18.70 -3.85 14.80
C ARG A 6 18.12 -2.43 14.81
N PHE A 7 16.87 -2.28 14.39
CA PHE A 7 16.21 -0.99 14.19
C PHE A 7 14.89 -0.85 14.97
N GLY A 8 14.40 -1.90 15.63
CA GLY A 8 13.10 -1.88 16.31
C GLY A 8 11.90 -1.91 15.36
N ILE A 9 12.12 -2.12 14.05
CA ILE A 9 11.06 -2.02 13.03
C ILE A 9 10.68 -3.40 12.50
N ASN A 10 9.38 -3.68 12.46
CA ASN A 10 8.84 -4.89 11.84
C ASN A 10 8.97 -4.84 10.31
N THR A 11 9.60 -5.86 9.73
CA THR A 11 9.81 -5.98 8.28
C THR A 11 8.50 -6.06 7.49
N HIS A 12 7.43 -6.61 8.08
CA HIS A 12 6.11 -6.60 7.46
C HIS A 12 5.51 -5.19 7.42
N LEU A 13 5.67 -4.40 8.49
CA LEU A 13 5.20 -3.01 8.52
C LEU A 13 5.89 -2.15 7.46
N LEU A 14 7.21 -2.32 7.29
CA LEU A 14 7.96 -1.65 6.22
C LEU A 14 7.41 -1.98 4.82
N ARG A 15 7.08 -3.25 4.57
CA ARG A 15 6.47 -3.67 3.31
C ARG A 15 5.11 -2.99 3.10
N TYR A 16 4.26 -2.96 4.13
CA TYR A 16 2.95 -2.30 4.05
C TYR A 16 3.08 -0.79 3.82
N ALA A 17 3.95 -0.11 4.55
CA ALA A 17 4.20 1.32 4.36
C ALA A 17 4.63 1.63 2.93
N LEU A 18 5.49 0.80 2.34
CA LEU A 18 5.93 0.93 0.95
C LEU A 18 4.80 0.72 -0.05
N ILE A 19 4.00 -0.33 0.12
CA ILE A 19 2.82 -0.59 -0.73
C ILE A 19 1.85 0.59 -0.66
N THR A 20 1.53 1.07 0.55
CA THR A 20 0.62 2.21 0.76
C THR A 20 1.16 3.49 0.11
N TYR A 21 2.46 3.76 0.25
CA TYR A 21 3.09 4.91 -0.39
C TYR A 21 2.98 4.87 -1.91
N LEU A 22 3.28 3.72 -2.53
CA LEU A 22 3.20 3.54 -3.98
C LEU A 22 1.75 3.61 -4.48
N ALA A 23 0.80 3.02 -3.74
CA ALA A 23 -0.62 3.08 -4.05
C ALA A 23 -1.13 4.53 -4.07
N ARG A 24 -0.80 5.32 -3.04
CA ARG A 24 -1.16 6.75 -2.96
C ARG A 24 -0.51 7.60 -4.04
N LYS A 25 0.61 7.15 -4.62
CA LYS A 25 1.27 7.77 -5.78
C LYS A 25 0.65 7.37 -7.13
N GLY A 26 -0.38 6.53 -7.13
CA GLY A 26 -1.05 6.07 -8.36
C GLY A 26 -0.30 4.97 -9.11
N VAL A 27 0.66 4.30 -8.48
CA VAL A 27 1.37 3.17 -9.11
C VAL A 27 0.42 1.97 -9.22
N SER A 28 0.41 1.30 -10.38
CA SER A 28 -0.51 0.19 -10.61
C SER A 28 -0.24 -1.00 -9.68
N PRO A 29 -1.29 -1.71 -9.22
CA PRO A 29 -1.14 -2.89 -8.36
C PRO A 29 -0.25 -3.99 -8.95
N GLN A 30 -0.24 -4.14 -10.29
CA GLN A 30 0.61 -5.09 -11.02
C GLN A 30 2.10 -4.76 -10.83
N LEU A 31 2.47 -3.49 -10.99
CA LEU A 31 3.84 -3.02 -10.79
C LEU A 31 4.26 -3.15 -9.34
N ILE A 32 3.40 -2.79 -8.39
CA ILE A 32 3.65 -2.97 -6.96
C ILE A 32 3.87 -4.45 -6.65
N THR A 33 3.06 -5.35 -7.21
CA THR A 33 3.17 -6.81 -7.02
C THR A 33 4.51 -7.34 -7.52
N HIS A 34 4.91 -6.95 -8.73
CA HIS A 34 6.20 -7.34 -9.31
C HIS A 34 7.38 -6.81 -8.49
N PHE A 35 7.34 -5.53 -8.12
CA PHE A 35 8.38 -4.85 -7.33
C PHE A 35 8.55 -5.47 -5.94
N THR A 36 7.45 -5.86 -5.29
CA THR A 36 7.47 -6.44 -3.93
C THR A 36 7.64 -7.96 -3.91
N GLY A 37 7.76 -8.60 -5.08
CA GLY A 37 7.98 -10.05 -5.20
C GLY A 37 6.80 -10.92 -4.76
N HIS A 38 5.57 -10.39 -4.77
CA HIS A 38 4.39 -11.19 -4.42
C HIS A 38 4.03 -12.11 -5.59
N ARG A 39 3.82 -13.39 -5.28
CA ARG A 39 3.39 -14.38 -6.29
C ARG A 39 1.92 -14.25 -6.69
N LYS A 40 1.09 -13.71 -5.80
CA LYS A 40 -0.35 -13.50 -6.02
C LYS A 40 -0.68 -12.04 -5.82
N MET A 41 -1.38 -11.47 -6.78
CA MET A 41 -1.76 -10.06 -6.80
C MET A 41 -2.92 -9.75 -5.86
N ASP A 42 -3.74 -10.74 -5.50
CA ASP A 42 -4.97 -10.59 -4.70
C ASP A 42 -4.77 -9.81 -3.40
N PHE A 43 -3.63 -10.04 -2.73
CA PHE A 43 -3.30 -9.31 -1.51
C PHE A 43 -3.06 -7.84 -1.80
N ILE A 44 -2.23 -7.53 -2.81
CA ILE A 44 -1.92 -6.15 -3.19
C ILE A 44 -3.17 -5.42 -3.66
N LEU A 45 -4.00 -6.07 -4.50
CA LEU A 45 -5.29 -5.53 -4.94
C LEU A 45 -6.15 -5.10 -3.78
N ARG A 46 -6.39 -5.99 -2.82
CA ARG A 46 -7.24 -5.69 -1.67
C ARG A 46 -6.76 -4.47 -0.88
N TYR A 47 -5.43 -4.32 -0.73
CA TYR A 47 -4.85 -3.15 -0.05
C TYR A 47 -4.96 -1.88 -0.89
N THR A 48 -4.66 -1.95 -2.19
CA THR A 48 -4.74 -0.80 -3.08
C THR A 48 -6.17 -0.32 -3.26
N GLU A 49 -7.13 -1.24 -3.43
CA GLU A 49 -8.56 -0.93 -3.57
C GLU A 49 -9.09 -0.19 -2.35
N LYS A 50 -8.75 -0.65 -1.14
CA LYS A 50 -9.14 0.03 0.10
C LYS A 50 -8.60 1.47 0.13
N ILE A 51 -7.31 1.66 -0.18
CA ILE A 51 -6.68 2.98 -0.16
C ILE A 51 -7.31 3.90 -1.20
N THR A 52 -7.54 3.40 -2.42
CA THR A 52 -8.19 4.17 -3.49
C THR A 52 -9.61 4.56 -3.09
N ALA A 53 -10.40 3.64 -2.51
CA ALA A 53 -11.74 3.95 -2.04
C ALA A 53 -11.74 5.05 -0.97
N GLU A 54 -10.81 5.00 0.00
CA GLU A 54 -10.65 6.06 1.00
C GLU A 54 -10.32 7.42 0.36
N GLN A 55 -9.45 7.43 -0.66
CA GLN A 55 -9.11 8.67 -1.38
C GLN A 55 -10.31 9.24 -2.12
N VAL A 56 -11.06 8.41 -2.85
CA VAL A 56 -12.27 8.83 -3.58
C VAL A 56 -13.32 9.40 -2.63
N ILE A 57 -13.52 8.77 -1.47
CA ILE A 57 -14.46 9.27 -0.46
C ILE A 57 -14.04 10.65 0.05
N LEU A 58 -12.75 10.85 0.34
CA LEU A 58 -12.23 12.14 0.80
C LEU A 58 -12.37 13.24 -0.26
N GLU A 59 -12.14 12.90 -1.53
CA GLU A 59 -12.32 13.82 -2.66
C GLU A 59 -13.79 14.24 -2.79
N LEU A 60 -14.72 13.29 -2.77
CA LEU A 60 -16.16 13.56 -2.81
C LEU A 60 -16.64 14.45 -1.65
N ILE A 61 -16.13 14.21 -0.43
CA ILE A 61 -16.45 15.05 0.73
C ILE A 61 -15.88 16.47 0.55
N SER A 62 -14.67 16.58 0.00
CA SER A 62 -14.04 17.88 -0.23
C SER A 62 -14.72 18.70 -1.32
N GLU A 63 -15.31 18.06 -2.33
CA GLU A 63 -16.07 18.75 -3.40
C GLU A 63 -17.45 19.21 -2.91
N ALA A 64 -18.01 18.54 -1.90
CA ALA A 64 -19.34 18.85 -1.36
C ALA A 64 -19.36 19.99 -0.32
N MET A 65 -18.19 20.46 0.12
CA MET A 65 -18.01 21.52 1.13
C MET A 65 -17.58 22.84 0.49
#